data_AF-M0P9D0-F1
#
_entry.id   AF-M0P9D0-F1
#
_cell.length_a   1.000
_cell.length_b   1.000
_cell.length_c   1.000
_cell.angle_alpha   90.00
_cell.angle_beta   90.00
_cell.angle_gamma   90.00
#
_symmetry.space_group_name_H-M   'P 1'
#
loop_
_entity.id
_entity.type
_entity.pdbx_description
1 polymer ?
#
loop_
_entity_poly.entity_id
_entity_poly.type
_entity_poly.pdbx_seq_one_letter_code
_entity_poly.pdbx_strand_id
1 'polypeptide(L)'
;MSSITVRNRTDLKRSLPVGLIGLVGLTLAGLAFQYLITHPDPALRWELEFLVVAVVSATIVIGAWRLFESTYDGNDLWAILSWSLAGIVGASLLGAGLYAHQLAEQVRVADPAFLLESMALFGLGLGLAFGIHQRSRLSDGFERAFAQAPANPDAVRTLLSLLGGEGEVLRQRWDATAAVAATSTRAVPIPVLVNRLAADETNGFPDDEPVVEALLEEDIFPTLARNGVFDVDAAAGVVAYAGPPAAVAYLTES
;
A
#
# COMPACT_ATOMS: atom_id res chain seq x y z
N MET A 1 8.82 -6.65 -30.03
CA MET A 1 7.34 -6.83 -29.96
C MET A 1 6.84 -7.19 -28.54
N SER A 2 7.68 -7.21 -27.50
CA SER A 2 7.27 -7.54 -26.11
C SER A 2 6.86 -6.36 -25.22
N SER A 3 6.98 -5.11 -25.68
CA SER A 3 6.72 -3.93 -24.83
C SER A 3 5.24 -3.63 -24.57
N ILE A 4 4.32 -4.20 -25.38
CA ILE A 4 2.88 -3.94 -25.25
C ILE A 4 2.27 -4.80 -24.13
N THR A 5 2.79 -6.01 -23.91
CA THR A 5 2.23 -6.96 -22.94
C THR A 5 2.57 -6.60 -21.50
N VAL A 6 3.76 -6.04 -21.25
CA VAL A 6 4.24 -5.70 -19.89
C VAL A 6 3.49 -4.48 -19.33
N ARG A 7 3.27 -3.45 -20.16
CA ARG A 7 2.56 -2.22 -19.77
C ARG A 7 1.11 -2.48 -19.36
N ASN A 8 0.42 -3.39 -20.05
CA ASN A 8 -0.95 -3.77 -19.68
C ASN A 8 -1.03 -4.48 -18.33
N ARG A 9 0.01 -5.23 -17.91
CA ARG A 9 -0.03 -6.01 -16.67
C ARG A 9 0.18 -5.15 -15.43
N THR A 10 1.05 -4.14 -15.52
CA THR A 10 1.30 -3.17 -14.43
C THR A 10 0.12 -2.23 -14.21
N ASP A 11 -0.52 -1.75 -15.29
CA ASP A 11 -1.71 -0.90 -15.19
C ASP A 11 -2.92 -1.65 -14.60
N LEU A 12 -3.06 -2.95 -14.89
CA LEU A 12 -4.14 -3.77 -14.35
C LEU A 12 -3.93 -4.08 -12.85
N LYS A 13 -2.68 -4.41 -12.45
CA LYS A 13 -2.32 -4.64 -11.04
C LYS A 13 -2.60 -3.41 -10.17
N ARG A 14 -2.44 -2.20 -10.73
CA ARG A 14 -2.65 -0.93 -10.03
C ARG A 14 -4.12 -0.50 -10.00
N SER A 15 -4.84 -0.65 -11.10
CA SER A 15 -6.24 -0.19 -11.20
C SER A 15 -7.24 -1.07 -10.46
N LEU A 16 -6.95 -2.37 -10.31
CA LEU A 16 -7.84 -3.33 -9.65
C LEU A 16 -8.15 -2.99 -8.18
N PRO A 17 -7.18 -2.77 -7.28
CA PRO A 17 -7.48 -2.43 -5.89
C PRO A 17 -8.29 -1.13 -5.75
N VAL A 18 -7.97 -0.11 -6.56
CA VAL A 18 -8.70 1.16 -6.56
C VAL A 18 -10.14 0.97 -7.07
N GLY A 19 -10.31 0.20 -8.13
CA GLY A 19 -11.62 -0.17 -8.67
C GLY A 19 -12.48 -0.92 -7.64
N LEU A 20 -11.88 -1.81 -6.85
CA LEU A 20 -12.57 -2.50 -5.77
C LEU A 20 -13.01 -1.55 -4.65
N ILE A 21 -12.14 -0.63 -4.20
CA ILE A 21 -12.51 0.40 -3.21
C ILE A 21 -13.69 1.23 -3.72
N GLY A 22 -13.60 1.70 -4.97
CA GLY A 22 -14.67 2.48 -5.60
C GLY A 22 -15.97 1.70 -5.72
N LEU A 23 -15.92 0.44 -6.17
CA LEU A 23 -17.10 -0.42 -6.33
C LEU A 23 -17.77 -0.71 -4.99
N VAL A 24 -17.00 -1.09 -3.97
CA VAL A 24 -17.53 -1.35 -2.62
C VAL A 24 -18.12 -0.06 -2.02
N GLY A 25 -17.43 1.07 -2.17
CA GLY A 25 -17.91 2.37 -1.73
C GLY A 25 -19.22 2.78 -2.38
N LEU A 26 -19.34 2.66 -3.70
CA LEU A 26 -20.57 2.95 -4.44
C LEU A 26 -21.70 2.00 -4.06
N THR A 27 -21.41 0.72 -3.82
CA THR A 27 -22.41 -0.27 -3.40
C THR A 27 -22.96 0.07 -2.01
N LEU A 28 -22.08 0.33 -1.03
CA LEU A 28 -22.50 0.70 0.32
C LEU A 28 -23.25 2.04 0.35
N ALA A 29 -22.79 3.03 -0.42
CA ALA A 29 -23.49 4.30 -0.58
C ALA A 29 -24.89 4.10 -1.16
N GLY A 30 -25.00 3.30 -2.23
CA GLY A 30 -26.27 2.97 -2.87
C GLY A 30 -27.26 2.29 -1.93
N LEU A 31 -26.81 1.32 -1.14
CA LEU A 31 -27.63 0.65 -0.13
C LEU A 31 -28.12 1.64 0.94
N ALA A 32 -27.21 2.45 1.50
CA ALA A 32 -27.57 3.45 2.50
C ALA A 32 -28.57 4.49 1.98
N PHE A 33 -28.38 5.00 0.74
CA PHE A 33 -29.35 5.90 0.12
C PHE A 33 -30.69 5.23 -0.16
N GLN A 34 -30.69 4.01 -0.68
CA GLN A 34 -31.91 3.23 -0.90
C GLN A 34 -32.68 3.04 0.42
N TYR A 35 -31.98 2.75 1.51
CA TYR A 35 -32.58 2.65 2.83
C TYR A 35 -33.26 3.98 3.24
N LEU A 36 -32.53 5.09 3.18
CA LEU A 36 -33.04 6.41 3.56
C LEU A 36 -34.23 6.88 2.72
N ILE A 37 -34.28 6.50 1.44
CA ILE A 37 -35.42 6.81 0.55
C ILE A 37 -36.65 5.97 0.92
N THR A 38 -36.45 4.71 1.30
CA THR A 38 -37.55 3.76 1.58
C THR A 38 -38.08 3.86 3.02
N HIS A 39 -37.30 4.41 3.94
CA HIS A 39 -37.65 4.57 5.35
C HIS A 39 -37.49 6.03 5.80
N PRO A 40 -38.36 6.95 5.31
CA PRO A 40 -38.29 8.34 5.72
C PRO A 40 -38.66 8.50 7.20
N ASP A 41 -37.69 8.90 8.01
CA ASP A 41 -37.85 9.28 9.41
C ASP A 41 -38.30 10.76 9.53
N PRO A 42 -38.55 11.30 10.74
CA PRO A 42 -38.90 12.71 10.93
C PRO A 42 -37.90 13.65 10.23
N ALA A 43 -38.40 14.68 9.53
CA ALA A 43 -37.65 15.46 8.54
C ALA A 43 -36.24 15.90 8.98
N LEU A 44 -36.09 16.45 10.19
CA LEU A 44 -34.80 16.91 10.72
C LEU A 44 -33.75 15.79 10.87
N ARG A 45 -34.18 14.60 11.28
CA ARG A 45 -33.29 13.45 11.46
C ARG A 45 -32.89 12.87 10.11
N TRP A 46 -33.88 12.73 9.23
CA TRP A 46 -33.69 12.25 7.87
C TRP A 46 -32.71 13.13 7.07
N GLU A 47 -32.85 14.47 7.13
CA GLU A 47 -31.94 15.40 6.46
C GLU A 47 -30.48 15.26 6.95
N LEU A 48 -30.29 15.11 8.26
CA LEU A 48 -28.95 14.92 8.84
C LEU A 48 -28.34 13.58 8.43
N GLU A 49 -29.11 12.50 8.48
CA GLU A 49 -28.65 11.17 8.06
C GLU A 49 -28.28 11.16 6.56
N PHE A 50 -29.09 11.80 5.72
CA PHE A 50 -28.82 11.96 4.30
C PHE A 50 -27.53 12.76 4.05
N LEU A 51 -27.37 13.89 4.75
CA LEU A 51 -26.17 14.72 4.64
C LEU A 51 -24.91 13.96 5.03
N VAL A 52 -24.96 13.22 6.13
CA VAL A 52 -23.84 12.43 6.64
C VAL A 52 -23.46 11.32 5.66
N VAL A 53 -24.43 10.52 5.21
CA VAL A 53 -24.19 9.47 4.21
C VAL A 53 -23.64 10.06 2.91
N ALA A 54 -24.16 11.20 2.46
CA ALA A 54 -23.69 11.87 1.26
C ALA A 54 -22.24 12.36 1.38
N VAL A 55 -21.88 13.00 2.50
CA VAL A 55 -20.52 13.48 2.75
C VAL A 55 -19.52 12.33 2.82
N VAL A 56 -19.84 11.25 3.54
CA VAL A 56 -18.95 10.09 3.64
C VAL A 56 -18.80 9.39 2.28
N SER A 57 -19.91 9.20 1.57
CA SER A 57 -19.91 8.59 0.23
C SER A 57 -19.08 9.41 -0.76
N ALA A 58 -19.27 10.73 -0.79
CA ALA A 58 -18.50 11.62 -1.63
C ALA A 58 -17.00 11.57 -1.29
N THR A 59 -16.66 11.52 0.01
CA THR A 59 -15.27 11.40 0.46
C THR A 59 -14.62 10.11 -0.03
N ILE A 60 -15.34 8.97 0.02
CA ILE A 60 -14.84 7.68 -0.46
C ILE A 60 -14.64 7.72 -1.97
N VAL A 61 -15.60 8.25 -2.74
CA VAL A 61 -15.50 8.34 -4.21
C VAL A 61 -14.35 9.26 -4.62
N ILE A 62 -14.23 10.45 -4.00
CA ILE A 62 -13.13 11.37 -4.25
C ILE A 62 -11.79 10.73 -3.86
N GLY A 63 -11.74 10.01 -2.74
CA GLY A 63 -10.56 9.28 -2.29
C GLY A 63 -10.13 8.20 -3.27
N ALA A 64 -11.06 7.37 -3.73
CA ALA A 64 -10.80 6.34 -4.74
C ALA A 64 -10.35 6.95 -6.07
N TRP A 65 -10.98 8.04 -6.53
CA TRP A 65 -10.56 8.76 -7.73
C TRP A 65 -9.15 9.34 -7.58
N ARG A 66 -8.82 9.95 -6.43
CA ARG A 66 -7.45 10.43 -6.16
C ARG A 66 -6.42 9.30 -6.09
N LEU A 67 -6.79 8.13 -5.58
CA LEU A 67 -5.92 6.94 -5.61
C LEU A 67 -5.69 6.42 -7.02
N PHE A 68 -6.66 6.58 -7.92
CA PHE A 68 -6.48 6.22 -9.32
C PHE A 68 -5.40 7.09 -9.98
N GLU A 69 -5.43 8.40 -9.70
CA GLU A 69 -4.47 9.39 -10.23
C GLU A 69 -3.13 9.45 -9.48
N SER A 70 -3.00 8.79 -8.33
CA SER A 70 -1.82 8.90 -7.48
C SER A 70 -0.58 8.20 -8.06
N THR A 71 0.56 8.37 -7.41
CA THR A 71 1.81 7.67 -7.75
C THR A 71 2.04 6.40 -6.92
N TYR A 72 1.02 5.91 -6.20
CA TYR A 72 1.13 4.66 -5.43
C TYR A 72 1.31 3.45 -6.35
N ASP A 73 2.10 2.48 -5.93
CA ASP A 73 2.18 1.19 -6.63
C ASP A 73 1.01 0.27 -6.29
N GLY A 74 0.94 -0.86 -7.00
CA GLY A 74 -0.04 -1.89 -6.72
C GLY A 74 -0.01 -2.37 -5.27
N ASN A 75 1.17 -2.55 -4.66
CA ASN A 75 1.31 -3.10 -3.31
C ASN A 75 0.77 -2.14 -2.23
N ASP A 76 1.07 -0.85 -2.35
CA ASP A 76 0.55 0.21 -1.51
C ASP A 76 -0.98 0.31 -1.65
N LEU A 77 -1.49 0.25 -2.87
CA LEU A 77 -2.94 0.28 -3.13
C LEU A 77 -3.66 -0.96 -2.56
N TRP A 78 -3.05 -2.15 -2.66
CA TRP A 78 -3.55 -3.36 -2.01
C TRP A 78 -3.55 -3.23 -0.49
N ALA A 79 -2.50 -2.64 0.10
CA ALA A 79 -2.48 -2.37 1.53
C ALA A 79 -3.55 -1.35 1.96
N ILE A 80 -3.78 -0.30 1.17
CA ILE A 80 -4.86 0.67 1.42
C ILE A 80 -6.23 -0.02 1.33
N LEU A 81 -6.43 -0.90 0.34
CA LEU A 81 -7.65 -1.73 0.25
C LEU A 81 -7.80 -2.64 1.48
N SER A 82 -6.73 -3.28 1.95
CA SER A 82 -6.78 -4.12 3.16
C SER A 82 -7.19 -3.33 4.39
N TRP A 83 -6.66 -2.10 4.58
CA TRP A 83 -7.09 -1.21 5.66
C TRP A 83 -8.54 -0.76 5.52
N SER A 84 -8.98 -0.51 4.30
CA SER A 84 -10.37 -0.18 3.97
C SER A 84 -11.32 -1.33 4.35
N LEU A 85 -10.97 -2.56 4.00
CA LEU A 85 -11.73 -3.77 4.37
C LEU A 85 -11.70 -4.04 5.87
N ALA A 86 -10.54 -3.88 6.52
CA ALA A 86 -10.42 -4.00 7.98
C ALA A 86 -11.31 -2.96 8.69
N GLY A 87 -11.38 -1.74 8.15
CA GLY A 87 -12.27 -0.69 8.61
C GLY A 87 -13.75 -1.09 8.52
N ILE A 88 -14.18 -1.65 7.37
CA ILE A 88 -15.55 -2.19 7.20
C ILE A 88 -15.83 -3.25 8.27
N VAL A 89 -14.97 -4.27 8.39
CA VAL A 89 -15.18 -5.37 9.32
C VAL A 89 -15.24 -4.86 10.76
N GLY A 90 -14.29 -4.01 11.16
CA GLY A 90 -14.23 -3.44 12.50
C GLY A 90 -15.46 -2.59 12.84
N ALA A 91 -15.89 -1.71 11.94
CA ALA A 91 -17.07 -0.88 12.15
C ALA A 91 -18.36 -1.70 12.16
N SER A 92 -18.50 -2.70 11.29
CA SER A 92 -19.64 -3.62 11.28
C SER A 92 -19.73 -4.44 12.57
N LEU A 93 -18.60 -4.87 13.14
CA LEU A 93 -18.58 -5.54 14.44
C LEU A 93 -19.06 -4.61 15.57
N LEU A 94 -18.66 -3.33 15.54
CA LEU A 94 -19.19 -2.33 16.49
C LEU A 94 -20.71 -2.13 16.30
N GLY A 95 -21.18 -2.03 15.05
CA GLY A 95 -22.61 -1.95 14.73
C GLY A 95 -23.39 -3.17 15.23
N ALA A 96 -22.86 -4.37 15.02
CA ALA A 96 -23.46 -5.61 15.52
C ALA A 96 -23.49 -5.65 17.06
N GLY A 97 -22.43 -5.17 17.73
CA GLY A 97 -22.39 -5.03 19.18
C GLY A 97 -23.45 -4.05 19.71
N LEU A 98 -23.61 -2.89 19.06
CA LEU A 98 -24.66 -1.93 19.38
C LEU A 98 -26.06 -2.52 19.18
N TYR A 99 -26.26 -3.29 18.12
CA TYR A 99 -27.52 -3.98 17.88
C TYR A 99 -27.80 -5.07 18.93
N ALA A 100 -26.80 -5.86 19.31
CA ALA A 100 -26.94 -6.86 20.37
C ALA A 100 -27.30 -6.20 21.71
N HIS A 101 -26.70 -5.03 22.00
CA HIS A 101 -27.06 -4.25 23.19
C HIS A 101 -28.50 -3.73 23.14
N GLN A 102 -28.96 -3.23 21.98
CA GLN A 102 -30.35 -2.82 21.76
C GLN A 102 -31.35 -3.96 22.02
N LEU A 103 -31.02 -5.18 21.56
CA LEU A 103 -31.83 -6.37 21.81
C LEU A 103 -31.91 -6.72 23.30
N ALA A 104 -30.79 -6.61 24.03
CA ALA A 104 -30.75 -6.90 25.46
C ALA A 104 -31.58 -5.89 26.27
N GLU A 105 -31.50 -4.61 25.93
CA GLU A 105 -32.21 -3.52 26.61
C GLU A 105 -33.67 -3.36 26.14
N GLN A 106 -34.10 -4.11 25.11
CA GLN A 106 -35.42 -3.99 24.49
C GLN A 106 -35.72 -2.58 23.94
N VAL A 107 -34.68 -1.85 23.51
CA VAL A 107 -34.79 -0.52 22.92
C VAL A 107 -34.45 -0.60 21.43
N ARG A 108 -35.30 -0.03 20.56
CA ARG A 108 -35.03 0.05 19.12
C ARG A 108 -34.62 1.47 18.74
N VAL A 109 -33.30 1.73 18.73
CA VAL A 109 -32.74 3.06 18.43
C VAL A 109 -32.51 3.25 16.94
N ALA A 110 -32.13 2.18 16.25
CA ALA A 110 -31.89 2.16 14.81
C ALA A 110 -32.33 0.82 14.22
N ASP A 111 -32.68 0.83 12.94
CA ASP A 111 -32.88 -0.42 12.22
C ASP A 111 -31.54 -1.15 12.00
N PRO A 112 -31.46 -2.48 12.20
CA PRO A 112 -30.22 -3.22 12.06
C PRO A 112 -29.60 -3.11 10.67
N ALA A 113 -30.41 -3.07 9.61
CA ALA A 113 -29.89 -2.98 8.25
C ALA A 113 -29.17 -1.65 8.04
N PHE A 114 -29.84 -0.54 8.36
CA PHE A 114 -29.25 0.79 8.27
C PHE A 114 -28.02 0.94 9.15
N LEU A 115 -28.06 0.45 10.39
CA LEU A 115 -26.93 0.52 11.32
C LEU A 115 -25.69 -0.18 10.74
N LEU A 116 -25.85 -1.40 10.22
CA LEU A 116 -24.73 -2.16 9.65
C LEU A 116 -24.20 -1.53 8.37
N GLU A 117 -25.09 -1.11 7.46
CA GLU A 117 -24.70 -0.47 6.19
C GLU A 117 -23.97 0.85 6.41
N SER A 118 -24.50 1.70 7.30
CA SER A 118 -23.88 2.99 7.61
C SER A 118 -22.55 2.80 8.36
N MET A 119 -22.48 1.88 9.33
CA MET A 119 -21.21 1.55 9.99
C MET A 119 -20.17 0.99 9.01
N ALA A 120 -20.56 0.11 8.08
CA ALA A 120 -19.67 -0.39 7.04
C ALA A 120 -19.14 0.76 6.16
N LEU A 121 -20.01 1.71 5.76
CA LEU A 121 -19.62 2.88 4.98
C LEU A 121 -18.63 3.78 5.76
N PHE A 122 -18.88 4.04 7.04
CA PHE A 122 -17.94 4.77 7.89
C PHE A 122 -16.61 4.03 8.05
N GLY A 123 -16.67 2.72 8.28
CA GLY A 123 -15.51 1.85 8.38
C GLY A 123 -14.65 1.91 7.13
N LEU A 124 -15.27 1.85 5.95
CA LEU A 124 -14.59 2.01 4.67
C LEU A 124 -13.89 3.38 4.58
N GLY A 125 -14.60 4.47 4.89
CA GLY A 125 -14.03 5.83 4.85
C GLY A 125 -12.85 6.02 5.80
N LEU A 126 -12.96 5.53 7.04
CA LEU A 126 -11.89 5.60 8.04
C LEU A 126 -10.71 4.71 7.67
N GLY A 127 -10.97 3.49 7.21
CA GLY A 127 -9.92 2.56 6.77
C GLY A 127 -9.15 3.09 5.56
N LEU A 128 -9.85 3.71 4.61
CA LEU A 128 -9.26 4.39 3.46
C LEU A 128 -8.35 5.54 3.92
N ALA A 129 -8.85 6.44 4.78
CA ALA A 129 -8.09 7.56 5.30
C ALA A 129 -6.86 7.11 6.09
N PHE A 130 -7.02 6.08 6.94
CA PHE A 130 -5.92 5.51 7.71
C PHE A 130 -4.86 4.88 6.81
N GLY A 131 -5.26 4.08 5.82
CA GLY A 131 -4.35 3.46 4.87
C GLY A 131 -3.52 4.49 4.10
N ILE A 132 -4.17 5.55 3.60
CA ILE A 132 -3.50 6.68 2.92
C ILE A 132 -2.51 7.37 3.87
N HIS A 133 -2.96 7.69 5.09
CA HIS A 133 -2.14 8.39 6.08
C HIS A 133 -0.91 7.56 6.49
N GLN A 134 -1.09 6.26 6.76
CA GLN A 134 0.00 5.37 7.13
C GLN A 134 1.05 5.28 6.01
N ARG A 135 0.62 5.22 4.75
CA ARG A 135 1.54 5.21 3.59
C ARG A 135 2.28 6.54 3.42
N SER A 136 1.59 7.66 3.59
CA SER A 136 2.24 8.98 3.59
C SER A 136 3.30 9.10 4.70
N ARG A 137 3.02 8.62 5.91
CA ARG A 137 4.00 8.67 7.02
C ARG A 137 5.23 7.79 6.77
N LEU A 138 5.06 6.65 6.12
CA LEU A 138 6.19 5.80 5.75
C LEU A 138 7.10 6.54 4.77
N SER A 139 6.54 7.12 3.71
CA SER A 139 7.29 7.94 2.74
C SER A 139 8.04 9.10 3.40
N ASP A 140 7.38 9.87 4.27
CA ASP A 140 8.03 10.97 4.99
C ASP A 140 9.12 10.47 5.97
N GLY A 141 8.91 9.29 6.56
CA GLY A 141 9.87 8.63 7.44
C GLY A 141 11.15 8.25 6.71
N PHE A 142 11.02 7.76 5.47
CA PHE A 142 12.15 7.53 4.57
C PHE A 142 12.93 8.81 4.33
N GLU A 143 12.27 9.84 3.81
CA GLU A 143 12.94 11.10 3.44
C GLU A 143 13.70 11.71 4.62
N ARG A 144 13.10 11.71 5.82
CA ARG A 144 13.77 12.21 7.04
C ARG A 144 14.92 11.33 7.49
N ALA A 145 14.79 10.01 7.44
CA ALA A 145 15.87 9.12 7.84
C ALA A 145 17.06 9.19 6.87
N PHE A 146 16.79 9.34 5.56
CA PHE A 146 17.82 9.62 4.56
C PHE A 146 18.48 10.99 4.78
N ALA A 147 17.72 12.03 5.12
CA ALA A 147 18.25 13.36 5.38
C ALA A 147 19.03 13.47 6.71
N GLN A 148 18.70 12.64 7.71
CA GLN A 148 19.29 12.69 9.05
C GLN A 148 20.43 11.68 9.27
N ALA A 149 20.67 10.77 8.34
CA ALA A 149 21.72 9.76 8.49
C ALA A 149 23.10 10.29 8.05
N PRO A 150 23.92 10.68 9.04
CA PRO A 150 25.18 9.99 9.20
C PRO A 150 25.16 9.25 10.55
N ALA A 151 25.44 7.94 10.51
CA ALA A 151 25.90 7.13 11.65
C ALA A 151 24.90 6.40 12.57
N ASN A 152 23.79 5.82 12.06
CA ASN A 152 23.18 4.69 12.79
C ASN A 152 22.83 3.49 11.89
N PRO A 153 23.50 2.33 12.01
CA PRO A 153 23.22 1.12 11.23
C PRO A 153 21.81 0.56 11.44
N ASP A 154 21.21 0.78 12.61
CA ASP A 154 19.82 0.38 12.85
C ASP A 154 18.84 1.16 11.97
N ALA A 155 19.21 2.37 11.53
CA ALA A 155 18.37 3.18 10.66
C ALA A 155 18.24 2.57 9.25
N VAL A 156 19.30 1.97 8.69
CA VAL A 156 19.26 1.35 7.34
C VAL A 156 18.39 0.09 7.34
N ARG A 157 18.53 -0.74 8.39
CA ARG A 157 17.68 -1.93 8.58
C ARG A 157 16.23 -1.53 8.85
N THR A 158 16.01 -0.50 9.66
CA THR A 158 14.68 0.06 9.89
C THR A 158 14.09 0.59 8.59
N LEU A 159 14.87 1.31 7.78
CA LEU A 159 14.43 1.80 6.47
C LEU A 159 14.04 0.64 5.54
N LEU A 160 14.89 -0.36 5.37
CA LEU A 160 14.54 -1.49 4.50
C LEU A 160 13.32 -2.28 5.04
N SER A 161 13.16 -2.40 6.36
CA SER A 161 11.96 -3.02 6.95
C SER A 161 10.69 -2.19 6.76
N LEU A 162 10.81 -0.86 6.67
CA LEU A 162 9.69 0.05 6.42
C LEU A 162 9.21 0.02 4.96
N LEU A 163 10.01 -0.53 4.02
CA LEU A 163 9.63 -0.71 2.62
C LEU A 163 8.64 -1.88 2.43
N GLY A 164 8.33 -2.59 3.51
CA GLY A 164 7.48 -3.77 3.50
C GLY A 164 8.20 -5.02 2.97
N GLY A 165 7.54 -6.15 3.16
CA GLY A 165 8.13 -7.48 3.01
C GLY A 165 8.55 -8.03 4.37
N GLU A 166 7.97 -9.16 4.76
CA GLU A 166 8.43 -9.93 5.91
C GLU A 166 9.29 -11.10 5.41
N GLY A 167 10.33 -11.46 6.17
CA GLY A 167 11.17 -12.62 5.86
C GLY A 167 11.96 -12.47 4.56
N GLU A 168 11.59 -13.26 3.55
CA GLU A 168 12.37 -13.48 2.33
C GLU A 168 12.48 -12.23 1.45
N VAL A 169 11.38 -11.48 1.28
CA VAL A 169 11.37 -10.27 0.43
C VAL A 169 12.26 -9.19 1.02
N LEU A 170 12.29 -9.05 2.35
CA LEU A 170 13.19 -8.12 3.03
C LEU A 170 14.65 -8.54 2.85
N ARG A 171 14.93 -9.84 2.97
CA ARG A 171 16.26 -10.40 2.74
C ARG A 171 16.73 -10.17 1.31
N GLN A 172 15.92 -10.47 0.31
CA GLN A 172 16.23 -10.22 -1.10
C GLN A 172 16.51 -8.73 -1.38
N ARG A 173 15.72 -7.83 -0.80
CA ARG A 173 15.96 -6.37 -0.93
C ARG A 173 17.26 -5.95 -0.25
N TRP A 174 17.59 -6.54 0.90
CA TRP A 174 18.87 -6.34 1.58
C TRP A 174 20.03 -6.81 0.71
N ASP A 175 19.99 -8.05 0.24
CA ASP A 175 21.06 -8.68 -0.55
C ASP A 175 21.29 -7.94 -1.87
N ALA A 176 20.22 -7.51 -2.55
CA ALA A 176 20.33 -6.66 -3.74
C ALA A 176 20.99 -5.30 -3.42
N THR A 177 20.60 -4.68 -2.31
CA THR A 177 21.17 -3.39 -1.89
C THR A 177 22.64 -3.53 -1.53
N ALA A 178 23.01 -4.60 -0.82
CA ALA A 178 24.39 -4.96 -0.48
C ALA A 178 25.25 -5.21 -1.72
N ALA A 179 24.74 -6.00 -2.67
CA ALA A 179 25.44 -6.33 -3.90
C ALA A 179 25.73 -5.09 -4.76
N VAL A 180 24.79 -4.14 -4.85
CA VAL A 180 25.01 -2.86 -5.55
C VAL A 180 25.95 -1.96 -4.75
N ALA A 181 25.76 -1.81 -3.43
CA ALA A 181 26.59 -0.97 -2.57
C ALA A 181 28.07 -1.40 -2.55
N ALA A 182 28.34 -2.71 -2.62
CA ALA A 182 29.69 -3.29 -2.66
C ALA A 182 30.55 -2.80 -3.84
N THR A 183 29.94 -2.28 -4.90
CA THR A 183 30.65 -1.80 -6.10
C THR A 183 31.13 -0.35 -6.02
N SER A 184 31.21 0.20 -4.80
CA SER A 184 31.77 1.54 -4.54
C SER A 184 30.98 2.65 -5.25
N THR A 185 29.64 2.60 -5.20
CA THR A 185 28.70 3.57 -5.82
C THR A 185 28.78 3.72 -7.34
N ARG A 186 29.53 2.85 -8.04
CA ARG A 186 29.55 2.83 -9.50
C ARG A 186 28.30 2.13 -10.02
N ALA A 187 27.83 2.56 -11.19
CA ALA A 187 26.72 1.90 -11.85
C ALA A 187 27.11 0.44 -12.20
N VAL A 188 26.28 -0.51 -11.77
CA VAL A 188 26.47 -1.94 -11.97
C VAL A 188 25.56 -2.38 -13.12
N PRO A 189 26.09 -3.06 -14.16
CA PRO A 189 25.24 -3.66 -15.19
C PRO A 189 24.26 -4.67 -14.56
N ILE A 190 22.98 -4.55 -14.89
CA ILE A 190 21.91 -5.42 -14.36
C ILE A 190 22.24 -6.91 -14.57
N PRO A 191 22.75 -7.37 -15.74
CA PRO A 191 23.13 -8.77 -15.94
C PRO A 191 24.23 -9.26 -14.97
N VAL A 192 25.16 -8.37 -14.60
CA VAL A 192 26.24 -8.71 -13.65
C VAL A 192 25.67 -8.87 -12.24
N LEU A 193 24.71 -8.01 -11.87
CA LEU A 193 24.02 -8.12 -10.59
C LEU A 193 23.16 -9.39 -10.52
N VAL A 194 22.43 -9.71 -11.59
CA VAL A 194 21.61 -10.93 -11.71
C VAL A 194 22.47 -12.17 -11.52
N ASN A 195 23.56 -12.29 -12.29
CA ASN A 195 24.46 -13.44 -12.17
C ASN A 195 25.04 -13.57 -10.76
N ARG A 196 25.45 -12.45 -10.15
CA ARG A 196 25.97 -12.45 -8.77
C ARG A 196 24.93 -12.89 -7.75
N LEU A 197 23.70 -12.43 -7.88
CA LEU A 197 22.62 -12.76 -6.95
C LEU A 197 22.13 -14.20 -7.11
N ALA A 198 22.17 -14.76 -8.33
CA ALA A 198 21.83 -16.15 -8.60
C ALA A 198 22.95 -17.13 -8.21
N ALA A 199 24.21 -16.70 -8.25
CA ALA A 199 25.37 -17.57 -7.99
C ALA A 199 25.70 -17.74 -6.50
N ASP A 200 25.19 -16.89 -5.62
CA ASP A 200 25.49 -16.95 -4.19
C ASP A 200 24.32 -17.61 -3.44
N GLU A 201 24.57 -18.86 -3.03
CA GLU A 201 23.62 -19.73 -2.32
C GLU A 201 23.23 -19.20 -0.93
N THR A 202 23.96 -18.20 -0.41
CA THR A 202 23.65 -17.59 0.89
C THR A 202 22.60 -16.49 0.82
N ASN A 203 22.23 -16.08 -0.39
CA ASN A 203 21.26 -15.03 -0.67
C ASN A 203 19.83 -15.56 -0.53
N GLY A 204 18.86 -14.66 -0.35
CA GLY A 204 17.45 -15.01 -0.50
C GLY A 204 16.97 -15.22 -1.95
N PHE A 205 17.86 -15.30 -2.94
CA PHE A 205 17.50 -15.33 -4.36
C PHE A 205 17.47 -16.76 -4.92
N PRO A 206 16.61 -17.05 -5.92
CA PRO A 206 16.67 -18.30 -6.67
C PRO A 206 17.95 -18.44 -7.51
N ASP A 207 18.39 -19.66 -7.74
CA ASP A 207 19.59 -19.96 -8.56
C ASP A 207 19.37 -19.76 -10.08
N ASP A 208 18.18 -19.34 -10.50
CA ASP A 208 17.78 -19.16 -11.91
C ASP A 208 17.85 -17.67 -12.30
N GLU A 209 18.84 -17.30 -13.11
CA GLU A 209 19.11 -15.92 -13.55
C GLU A 209 17.86 -15.21 -14.13
N PRO A 210 17.12 -15.79 -15.10
CA PRO A 210 15.84 -15.25 -15.57
C PRO A 210 14.81 -14.93 -14.47
N VAL A 211 14.75 -15.76 -13.42
CA VAL A 211 13.82 -15.54 -12.30
C VAL A 211 14.29 -14.39 -11.43
N VAL A 212 15.60 -14.30 -11.17
CA VAL A 212 16.21 -13.19 -10.44
C VAL A 212 16.04 -11.87 -11.18
N GLU A 213 16.27 -11.86 -12.50
CA GLU A 213 16.08 -10.68 -13.35
C GLU A 213 14.63 -10.19 -13.29
N ALA A 214 13.66 -11.09 -13.47
CA ALA A 214 12.25 -10.75 -13.35
C ALA A 214 11.89 -10.20 -11.96
N LEU A 215 12.43 -10.79 -10.89
CA LEU A 215 12.21 -10.33 -9.53
C LEU A 215 12.80 -8.93 -9.27
N LEU A 216 14.00 -8.68 -9.79
CA LEU A 216 14.66 -7.38 -9.69
C LEU A 216 13.88 -6.31 -10.44
N GLU A 217 13.49 -6.56 -11.68
CA GLU A 217 12.79 -5.58 -12.52
C GLU A 217 11.33 -5.35 -12.10
N GLU A 218 10.60 -6.39 -11.69
CA GLU A 218 9.17 -6.28 -11.38
C GLU A 218 8.88 -5.83 -9.94
N ASP A 219 9.76 -6.12 -8.98
CA ASP A 219 9.50 -5.87 -7.54
C ASP A 219 10.57 -5.00 -6.89
N ILE A 220 11.84 -5.42 -6.95
CA ILE A 220 12.89 -4.84 -6.10
C ILE A 220 13.32 -3.45 -6.61
N PHE A 221 13.74 -3.30 -7.86
CA PHE A 221 14.20 -2.03 -8.42
C PHE A 221 13.12 -0.94 -8.38
N PRO A 222 11.86 -1.17 -8.80
CA PRO A 222 10.84 -0.14 -8.72
C PRO A 222 10.61 0.36 -7.30
N THR A 223 10.70 -0.54 -6.31
CA THR A 223 10.52 -0.20 -4.90
C THR A 223 11.73 0.60 -4.38
N LEU A 224 12.95 0.10 -4.60
CA LEU A 224 14.17 0.74 -4.10
C LEU A 224 14.46 2.08 -4.79
N ALA A 225 14.19 2.22 -6.09
CA ALA A 225 14.38 3.46 -6.82
C ALA A 225 13.43 4.57 -6.35
N ARG A 226 12.15 4.25 -6.12
CA ARG A 226 11.16 5.24 -5.62
C ARG A 226 11.47 5.77 -4.23
N ASN A 227 12.21 5.00 -3.44
CA ASN A 227 12.61 5.39 -2.09
C ASN A 227 14.03 5.97 -2.06
N GLY A 228 14.61 6.31 -3.22
CA GLY A 228 15.93 6.94 -3.32
C GLY A 228 17.09 6.01 -2.92
N VAL A 229 16.85 4.70 -2.83
CA VAL A 229 17.91 3.73 -2.51
C VAL A 229 18.74 3.45 -3.76
N PHE A 230 18.09 3.35 -4.92
CA PHE A 230 18.72 3.08 -6.22
C PHE A 230 18.44 4.19 -7.25
N ASP A 231 19.39 4.36 -8.16
CA ASP A 231 19.20 5.05 -9.44
C ASP A 231 19.32 4.02 -10.55
N VAL A 232 18.23 3.82 -11.32
CA VAL A 232 18.13 2.76 -12.33
C VAL A 232 18.05 3.40 -13.70
N ASP A 233 19.09 3.22 -14.51
CA ASP A 233 19.11 3.62 -15.90
C ASP A 233 18.76 2.41 -16.77
N ALA A 234 17.47 2.27 -17.07
CA ALA A 234 16.95 1.19 -17.90
C ALA A 234 17.44 1.25 -19.36
N ALA A 235 17.85 2.43 -19.86
CA ALA A 235 18.36 2.57 -21.22
C ALA A 235 19.81 2.06 -21.32
N ALA A 236 20.61 2.32 -20.28
CA ALA A 236 21.97 1.80 -20.17
C ALA A 236 22.04 0.38 -19.56
N GLY A 237 20.95 -0.11 -18.98
CA GLY A 237 20.91 -1.42 -18.32
C GLY A 237 21.78 -1.47 -17.07
N VAL A 238 21.83 -0.38 -16.30
CA VAL A 238 22.66 -0.26 -15.09
C VAL A 238 21.85 0.22 -13.89
N VAL A 239 22.30 -0.17 -12.70
CA VAL A 239 21.77 0.28 -11.41
C VAL A 239 22.90 0.81 -10.54
N ALA A 240 22.69 1.96 -9.91
CA ALA A 240 23.63 2.56 -8.98
C ALA A 240 22.97 2.71 -7.59
N TYR A 241 23.78 2.63 -6.54
CA TYR A 241 23.32 2.95 -5.19
C TYR A 241 23.21 4.47 -5.04
N ALA A 242 22.02 4.96 -4.74
CA ALA A 242 21.71 6.38 -4.55
C ALA A 242 21.57 6.78 -3.06
N GLY A 243 21.66 5.80 -2.14
CA GLY A 243 21.53 6.05 -0.72
C GLY A 243 22.77 6.64 -0.04
N PRO A 244 22.73 6.85 1.29
CA PRO A 244 23.79 7.53 2.03
C PRO A 244 25.09 6.73 1.97
N PRO A 245 26.24 7.37 1.66
CA PRO A 245 27.53 6.68 1.61
C PRO A 245 27.89 5.95 2.92
N ALA A 246 27.42 6.46 4.06
CA ALA A 246 27.63 5.86 5.38
C ALA A 246 26.97 4.48 5.52
N ALA A 247 25.91 4.19 4.75
CA ALA A 247 25.26 2.89 4.77
C ALA A 247 26.04 1.80 4.02
N VAL A 248 26.91 2.19 3.07
CA VAL A 248 27.67 1.28 2.22
C VAL A 248 28.56 0.36 3.05
N ALA A 249 29.30 0.91 4.03
CA ALA A 249 30.19 0.12 4.88
C ALA A 249 29.46 -1.02 5.60
N TYR A 250 28.25 -0.75 6.11
CA TYR A 250 27.44 -1.74 6.82
C TYR A 250 26.82 -2.78 5.89
N LEU A 251 26.39 -2.36 4.71
CA LEU A 251 25.84 -3.25 3.69
C LEU A 251 26.89 -4.22 3.14
N THR A 252 28.18 -3.90 3.27
CA THR A 252 29.29 -4.75 2.79
C THR A 252 29.93 -5.62 3.86
N GLU A 253 29.66 -5.37 5.14
CA GLU A 253 30.25 -6.09 6.29
C GLU A 253 29.36 -7.22 6.83
N SER A 254 28.09 -7.30 6.41
CA SER A 254 27.13 -8.36 6.76
C SER A 254 27.18 -9.54 5.81
#